data_AF-A0A6A4B4N4-F1
#
_entry.id   AF-A0A6A4B4N4-F1
#
_cell.length_a   1.000
_cell.length_b   1.000
_cell.length_c   1.000
_cell.angle_alpha   90.00
_cell.angle_beta   90.00
_cell.angle_gamma   90.00
#
_symmetry.space_group_name_H-M   'P 1'
#
loop_
_entity.id
_entity.type
_entity.pdbx_description
1 polymer ?
#
loop_
_entity_poly.entity_id
_entity_poly.type
_entity_poly.pdbx_seq_one_letter_code
_entity_poly.pdbx_strand_id
1 'polypeptide(L)'
;MARKWFQLVGERGSDVTSVAAVSVDIEDVDAFRDAVKAKYEDSHLAGIAAADLTVFANRAAYNVKQALEEDSPIGSFGGLEEDALIVQVPTPRPVAMPTFVWKAPKSLVGSIGANWDFQNSLNIGNLSYAIGQHYQAWTKGKTDKRSHPLFVCSGGPGTGKSKLLDELPNVLRQQVGVQGDPAMNELLRNAYTFKVTFENGTTDNRGISDPSKMIGTRMLYQLYRSVGRLGEGG
;
A
#
# COMPACT_ATOMS: atom_id res chain seq x y z
N MET A 1 -19.37 26.30 -28.33
CA MET A 1 -19.89 25.89 -27.01
C MET A 1 -21.39 25.68 -27.01
N ALA A 2 -21.81 24.43 -27.18
CA ALA A 2 -23.17 23.99 -26.84
C ALA A 2 -23.17 23.37 -25.44
N ARG A 3 -24.22 23.63 -24.66
CA ARG A 3 -24.40 23.02 -23.35
C ARG A 3 -25.03 21.63 -23.52
N LYS A 4 -24.40 20.60 -22.98
CA LYS A 4 -24.88 19.21 -22.99
C LYS A 4 -25.08 18.71 -21.56
N TRP A 5 -26.27 18.20 -21.28
CA TRP A 5 -26.65 17.58 -20.02
C TRP A 5 -26.30 16.10 -20.02
N PHE A 6 -25.79 15.61 -18.89
CA PHE A 6 -25.37 14.23 -18.73
C PHE A 6 -25.43 13.76 -17.28
N GLN A 7 -25.42 12.45 -17.08
CA GLN A 7 -25.38 11.81 -15.77
C GLN A 7 -24.28 10.76 -15.72
N LEU A 8 -23.45 10.79 -14.67
CA LEU A 8 -22.50 9.72 -14.39
C LEU A 8 -23.20 8.53 -13.77
N VAL A 9 -22.99 7.35 -14.35
CA VAL A 9 -23.56 6.07 -13.88
C VAL A 9 -22.43 5.06 -13.72
N GLY A 10 -22.45 4.28 -12.64
CA GLY A 10 -21.48 3.20 -12.44
C GLY A 10 -21.85 1.98 -13.28
N GLU A 11 -20.92 1.04 -13.48
CA GLU A 11 -21.14 -0.17 -14.27
C GLU A 11 -22.36 -1.01 -13.83
N ARG A 12 -22.73 -0.93 -12.54
CA ARG A 12 -23.91 -1.60 -11.97
C ARG A 12 -25.23 -0.84 -12.14
N GLY A 13 -25.24 0.26 -12.89
CA GLY A 13 -26.44 1.07 -13.14
C GLY A 13 -26.86 2.00 -12.00
N SER A 14 -26.05 2.10 -10.94
CA SER A 14 -26.24 3.08 -9.86
C SER A 14 -25.76 4.45 -10.31
N ASP A 15 -26.57 5.47 -10.05
CA ASP A 15 -26.23 6.86 -10.34
C ASP A 15 -25.08 7.31 -9.43
N VAL A 16 -23.99 7.78 -10.03
CA VAL A 16 -22.78 8.27 -9.33
C VAL A 16 -22.93 9.74 -8.98
N THR A 17 -23.63 10.49 -9.84
CA THR A 17 -23.95 11.91 -9.62
C THR A 17 -25.38 12.21 -10.02
N SER A 18 -25.89 13.36 -9.57
CA SER A 18 -27.03 14.03 -10.19
C SER A 18 -26.69 14.47 -11.62
N VAL A 19 -27.72 14.81 -12.40
CA VAL A 19 -27.54 15.32 -13.76
C VAL A 19 -26.73 16.63 -13.72
N ALA A 20 -25.75 16.72 -14.59
CA ALA A 20 -24.80 17.82 -14.70
C ALA A 20 -24.72 18.28 -16.15
N ALA A 21 -24.14 19.47 -16.40
CA ALA A 21 -23.91 19.94 -17.76
C ALA A 21 -22.44 20.30 -18.02
N VAL A 22 -21.97 20.07 -19.23
CA VAL A 22 -20.68 20.52 -19.76
C VAL A 22 -20.90 21.37 -21.01
N SER A 23 -19.97 22.27 -21.29
CA SER A 23 -19.94 23.02 -22.55
C SER A 23 -18.97 22.33 -23.48
N VAL A 24 -19.42 21.99 -24.68
CA VAL A 24 -18.59 21.29 -25.68
C VAL A 24 -18.46 22.17 -26.91
N ASP A 25 -17.24 22.28 -27.44
CA ASP A 25 -16.94 23.05 -28.65
C ASP A 25 -17.08 22.24 -29.93
N ILE A 26 -16.67 20.98 -29.87
CA ILE A 26 -16.79 20.00 -30.95
C ILE A 26 -17.82 18.98 -30.50
N GLU A 27 -18.94 18.85 -31.21
CA GLU A 27 -20.05 17.99 -30.78
C GLU A 27 -19.86 16.53 -31.21
N ASP A 28 -18.70 15.94 -30.93
CA ASP A 28 -18.46 14.49 -31.03
C ASP A 28 -18.29 13.87 -29.64
N VAL A 29 -18.36 12.54 -29.58
CA VAL A 29 -18.31 11.80 -28.31
C VAL A 29 -16.95 11.96 -27.62
N ASP A 30 -15.86 12.05 -28.37
CA ASP A 30 -14.51 12.22 -27.81
C ASP A 30 -14.33 13.56 -27.09
N ALA A 31 -14.64 14.68 -27.74
CA ALA A 31 -14.56 16.01 -27.14
C ALA A 31 -15.50 16.16 -25.93
N PHE A 32 -16.64 15.47 -25.94
CA PHE A 32 -17.52 15.41 -24.78
C PHE A 32 -16.93 14.59 -23.63
N ARG A 33 -16.29 13.44 -23.90
CA ARG A 33 -15.58 12.67 -22.85
C ARG A 33 -14.52 13.52 -22.19
N ASP A 34 -13.76 14.29 -22.96
CA ASP A 34 -12.74 15.20 -22.45
C ASP A 34 -13.36 16.31 -21.57
N ALA A 35 -14.47 16.90 -22.01
CA ALA A 35 -15.18 17.91 -21.22
C ALA A 35 -15.74 17.35 -19.89
N VAL A 36 -16.27 16.12 -19.91
CA VAL A 36 -16.75 15.41 -18.71
C VAL A 36 -15.58 15.07 -17.79
N LYS A 37 -14.45 14.61 -18.34
CA LYS A 37 -13.23 14.31 -17.60
C LYS A 37 -12.67 15.56 -16.91
N ALA A 38 -12.57 16.67 -17.62
CA ALA A 38 -12.10 17.94 -17.07
C ALA A 38 -12.97 18.41 -15.90
N LYS A 39 -14.30 18.20 -15.97
CA LYS A 39 -15.22 18.60 -14.90
C LYS A 39 -15.05 17.78 -13.62
N TYR A 40 -14.67 16.50 -13.72
CA TYR A 40 -14.55 15.59 -12.57
C TYR A 40 -13.13 15.05 -12.36
N GLU A 41 -12.13 15.79 -12.84
CA GLU A 41 -10.73 15.35 -12.87
C GLU A 41 -10.23 14.92 -11.49
N ASP A 42 -10.50 15.75 -10.46
CA ASP A 42 -10.04 15.57 -9.08
C ASP A 42 -11.06 14.84 -8.18
N SER A 43 -12.16 14.32 -8.75
CA SER A 43 -13.24 13.71 -7.97
C SER A 43 -13.62 12.32 -8.50
N HIS A 44 -14.78 12.20 -9.15
CA HIS A 44 -15.35 10.92 -9.55
C HIS A 44 -14.56 10.21 -10.67
N LEU A 45 -13.71 10.96 -11.40
CA LEU A 45 -12.91 10.44 -12.51
C LEU A 45 -11.41 10.46 -12.20
N ALA A 46 -11.00 10.64 -10.95
CA ALA A 46 -9.59 10.62 -10.56
C ALA A 46 -8.93 9.28 -10.96
N GLY A 47 -7.89 9.34 -11.80
CA GLY A 47 -7.18 8.16 -12.31
C GLY A 47 -7.87 7.40 -13.46
N ILE A 48 -9.00 7.92 -13.99
CA ILE A 48 -9.71 7.35 -15.15
C ILE A 48 -9.43 8.24 -16.37
N ALA A 49 -9.06 7.65 -17.51
CA ALA A 49 -8.88 8.39 -18.75
C ALA A 49 -10.23 8.67 -19.43
N ALA A 50 -10.34 9.78 -20.17
CA ALA A 50 -11.55 10.14 -20.90
C ALA A 50 -12.00 9.03 -21.88
N ALA A 51 -11.04 8.40 -22.56
CA ALA A 51 -11.27 7.29 -23.48
C ALA A 51 -11.89 6.03 -22.82
N ASP A 52 -11.73 5.87 -21.50
CA ASP A 52 -12.31 4.72 -20.78
C ASP A 52 -13.81 4.93 -20.46
N LEU A 53 -14.38 6.10 -20.74
CA LEU A 53 -15.78 6.43 -20.49
C LEU A 53 -16.68 5.94 -21.64
N THR A 54 -17.72 5.17 -21.32
CA THR A 54 -18.71 4.78 -22.33
C THR A 54 -19.89 5.76 -22.31
N VAL A 55 -20.24 6.32 -23.46
CA VAL A 55 -21.31 7.32 -23.59
C VAL A 55 -22.52 6.69 -24.29
N PHE A 56 -23.72 6.96 -23.76
CA PHE A 56 -24.99 6.53 -24.31
C PHE A 56 -25.89 7.74 -24.52
N ALA A 57 -26.72 7.68 -25.56
CA ALA A 57 -27.60 8.80 -25.94
C ALA A 57 -28.58 9.20 -24.81
N ASN A 58 -29.10 8.23 -24.06
CA ASN A 58 -30.01 8.45 -22.93
C ASN A 58 -30.11 7.17 -22.06
N ARG A 59 -30.97 7.20 -21.04
CA ARG A 59 -31.20 6.05 -20.13
C ARG A 59 -31.74 4.81 -20.85
N ALA A 60 -32.57 4.96 -21.87
CA ALA A 60 -33.10 3.83 -22.63
C ALA A 60 -31.98 3.12 -23.42
N ALA A 61 -31.13 3.89 -24.11
CA ALA A 61 -29.94 3.37 -24.81
C ALA A 61 -28.95 2.68 -23.86
N TYR A 62 -28.75 3.26 -22.67
CA TYR A 62 -27.96 2.64 -21.60
C TYR A 62 -28.52 1.28 -21.16
N ASN A 63 -29.84 1.17 -20.97
CA ASN A 63 -30.49 -0.06 -20.52
C ASN A 63 -30.36 -1.20 -21.54
N VAL A 64 -30.36 -0.90 -22.84
CA VAL A 64 -30.11 -1.88 -23.92
C VAL A 64 -28.64 -2.01 -24.31
N LYS A 65 -27.73 -1.32 -23.59
CA LYS A 65 -26.28 -1.28 -23.83
C LYS A 65 -25.88 -0.87 -25.25
N GLN A 66 -26.64 0.06 -25.85
CA GLN A 66 -26.33 0.66 -27.14
C GLN A 66 -25.48 1.93 -26.96
N ALA A 67 -24.15 1.76 -26.95
CA ALA A 67 -23.20 2.85 -26.83
C ALA A 67 -23.08 3.66 -28.13
N LEU A 68 -22.67 4.92 -28.01
CA LEU A 68 -22.27 5.75 -29.14
C LEU A 68 -20.80 5.47 -29.49
N GLU A 69 -20.48 5.47 -30.78
CA GLU A 69 -19.09 5.37 -31.25
C GLU A 69 -18.35 6.68 -30.99
N GLU A 70 -17.03 6.62 -30.89
CA GLU A 70 -16.16 7.74 -30.49
C GLU A 70 -16.21 8.93 -31.44
N ASP A 71 -16.33 8.67 -32.74
CA ASP A 71 -16.43 9.67 -33.81
C ASP A 71 -17.87 10.07 -34.13
N SER A 72 -18.86 9.50 -33.43
CA SER A 72 -20.26 9.82 -33.68
C SER A 72 -20.57 11.25 -33.26
N PRO A 73 -21.30 12.01 -34.09
CA PRO A 73 -21.79 13.32 -33.69
C PRO A 73 -22.81 13.16 -32.56
N ILE A 74 -22.67 13.96 -31.51
CA ILE A 74 -23.61 14.03 -30.39
C ILE A 74 -24.95 14.64 -30.83
N GLY A 75 -24.93 15.55 -31.81
CA GLY A 75 -26.13 16.17 -32.35
C GLY A 75 -27.04 16.75 -31.25
N SER A 76 -28.32 16.38 -31.24
CA SER A 76 -29.31 16.88 -30.28
C SER A 76 -29.30 16.18 -28.91
N PHE A 77 -28.50 15.13 -28.70
CA PHE A 77 -28.48 14.41 -27.42
C PHE A 77 -28.02 15.32 -26.29
N GLY A 78 -28.62 15.18 -25.09
CA GLY A 78 -28.30 16.02 -23.93
C GLY A 78 -28.65 17.50 -24.10
N GLY A 79 -29.50 17.87 -25.07
CA GLY A 79 -29.97 19.26 -25.20
C GLY A 79 -30.85 19.71 -24.02
N LEU A 80 -31.52 18.77 -23.37
CA LEU A 80 -32.40 18.97 -22.22
C LEU A 80 -31.96 18.07 -21.06
N GLU A 81 -32.33 18.45 -19.82
CA GLU A 81 -32.01 17.68 -18.62
C GLU A 81 -32.73 16.31 -18.60
N GLU A 82 -33.94 16.23 -19.16
CA GLU A 82 -34.73 14.99 -19.27
C GLU A 82 -34.14 13.98 -20.25
N ASP A 83 -33.41 14.45 -21.26
CA ASP A 83 -32.72 13.66 -22.29
C ASP A 83 -31.20 13.66 -22.09
N ALA A 84 -30.77 13.74 -20.83
CA ALA A 84 -29.36 13.75 -20.48
C ALA A 84 -28.63 12.50 -20.99
N LEU A 85 -27.43 12.69 -21.55
CA LEU A 85 -26.55 11.60 -21.93
C LEU A 85 -26.17 10.78 -20.70
N ILE A 86 -26.04 9.46 -20.86
CA ILE A 86 -25.52 8.61 -19.79
C ILE A 86 -24.05 8.36 -20.04
N VAL A 87 -23.22 8.68 -19.05
CA VAL A 87 -21.78 8.41 -19.10
C VAL A 87 -21.48 7.33 -18.07
N GLN A 88 -21.18 6.13 -18.57
CA GLN A 88 -20.80 5.01 -17.73
C GLN A 88 -19.34 5.12 -17.33
N VAL A 89 -19.10 5.21 -16.03
CA VAL A 89 -17.75 5.18 -15.45
C VAL A 89 -17.33 3.71 -15.32
N PRO A 90 -16.17 3.32 -15.89
CA PRO A 90 -15.64 1.98 -15.70
C PRO A 90 -15.35 1.81 -14.21
N THR A 91 -15.78 0.69 -13.63
CA THR A 91 -15.36 0.37 -12.27
C THR A 91 -13.83 0.27 -12.30
N PRO A 92 -13.09 0.94 -11.40
CA PRO A 92 -11.66 0.71 -11.32
C PRO A 92 -11.48 -0.80 -11.20
N ARG A 93 -10.76 -1.42 -12.16
CA ARG A 93 -10.30 -2.80 -11.96
C ARG A 93 -9.72 -2.80 -10.55
N PRO A 94 -10.10 -3.73 -9.66
CA PRO A 94 -9.45 -3.81 -8.38
C PRO A 94 -7.97 -3.93 -8.73
N VAL A 95 -7.20 -2.85 -8.53
CA VAL A 95 -5.75 -2.94 -8.52
C VAL A 95 -5.56 -3.96 -7.45
N ALA A 96 -5.13 -5.18 -7.83
CA ALA A 96 -5.01 -6.28 -6.89
C ALA A 96 -4.13 -5.75 -5.78
N MET A 97 -4.75 -5.35 -4.66
CA MET A 97 -4.05 -4.63 -3.62
C MET A 97 -2.97 -5.59 -3.19
N PRO A 98 -1.70 -5.15 -3.19
CA PRO A 98 -0.61 -6.03 -2.85
C PRO A 98 -0.94 -6.65 -1.49
N THR A 99 -1.08 -7.97 -1.47
CA THR A 99 -1.33 -8.67 -0.22
C THR A 99 -0.04 -8.64 0.56
N PHE A 100 -0.10 -8.05 1.74
CA PHE A 100 1.06 -7.98 2.62
C PHE A 100 1.14 -9.26 3.45
N VAL A 101 2.17 -10.06 3.21
CA VAL A 101 2.50 -11.26 3.97
C VAL A 101 3.94 -11.13 4.42
N TRP A 102 4.15 -11.11 5.74
CA TRP A 102 5.50 -11.03 6.30
C TRP A 102 6.35 -12.22 5.86
N LYS A 103 7.53 -11.90 5.33
CA LYS A 103 8.58 -12.88 5.00
C LYS A 103 9.73 -12.74 5.98
N ALA A 104 10.20 -13.88 6.48
CA ALA A 104 11.38 -13.93 7.35
C ALA A 104 12.59 -13.24 6.67
N PRO A 105 13.29 -12.34 7.39
CA PRO A 105 14.50 -11.71 6.86
C PRO A 105 15.60 -12.75 6.65
N LYS A 106 16.43 -12.53 5.63
CA LYS A 106 17.68 -13.29 5.45
C LYS A 106 18.58 -13.16 6.70
N SER A 107 19.36 -14.20 6.99
CA SER A 107 20.40 -14.18 8.03
C SER A 107 21.41 -13.06 7.76
N LEU A 108 21.89 -12.38 8.81
CA LEU A 108 23.01 -11.43 8.71
C LEU A 108 24.34 -12.17 8.68
N VAL A 109 24.39 -13.38 9.24
CA VAL A 109 25.56 -14.26 9.14
C VAL A 109 25.41 -15.17 7.93
N GLY A 110 26.26 -14.94 6.92
CA GLY A 110 26.32 -15.76 5.70
C GLY A 110 27.59 -16.61 5.55
N SER A 111 28.49 -16.57 6.54
CA SER A 111 29.78 -17.29 6.52
C SER A 111 29.78 -18.45 7.53
N ILE A 112 30.96 -19.04 7.78
CA ILE A 112 31.17 -20.16 8.71
C ILE A 112 30.54 -19.98 10.09
N GLY A 113 30.40 -18.74 10.57
CA GLY A 113 29.78 -18.44 11.87
C GLY A 113 28.28 -18.71 11.94
N ALA A 114 27.61 -18.99 10.80
CA ALA A 114 26.19 -19.33 10.78
C ALA A 114 25.92 -20.68 11.46
N ASN A 115 26.88 -21.60 11.38
CA ASN A 115 26.79 -22.96 11.91
C ASN A 115 27.27 -23.07 13.37
N TRP A 116 27.69 -21.97 13.97
CA TRP A 116 28.17 -21.97 15.35
C TRP A 116 26.99 -21.91 16.30
N ASP A 117 27.10 -22.65 17.41
CA ASP A 117 26.15 -22.56 18.51
C ASP A 117 26.11 -21.12 19.04
N PHE A 118 24.90 -20.64 19.32
CA PHE A 118 24.73 -19.28 19.82
C PHE A 118 25.19 -19.19 21.27
N GLN A 119 26.28 -18.47 21.50
CA GLN A 119 26.77 -18.13 22.83
C GLN A 119 26.04 -16.88 23.34
N ASN A 120 24.99 -17.09 24.13
CA ASN A 120 24.20 -16.00 24.66
C ASN A 120 24.94 -15.23 25.76
N SER A 121 25.49 -14.06 25.43
CA SER A 121 26.18 -13.18 26.36
C SER A 121 25.27 -12.09 26.97
N LEU A 122 23.96 -12.16 26.75
CA LEU A 122 23.03 -11.14 27.18
C LEU A 122 22.71 -11.26 28.68
N ASN A 123 22.62 -10.13 29.36
CA ASN A 123 22.02 -10.08 30.69
C ASN A 123 20.49 -10.18 30.56
N ILE A 124 19.98 -11.41 30.62
CA ILE A 124 18.55 -11.71 30.43
C ILE A 124 17.70 -11.03 31.50
N GLY A 125 18.16 -10.91 32.75
CA GLY A 125 17.42 -10.22 33.80
C GLY A 125 17.16 -8.75 33.47
N ASN A 126 18.22 -8.02 33.07
CA ASN A 126 18.09 -6.61 32.68
C ASN A 126 17.26 -6.43 31.41
N LEU A 127 17.45 -7.32 30.43
CA LEU A 127 16.69 -7.28 29.18
C LEU A 127 15.20 -7.52 29.43
N SER A 128 14.86 -8.53 30.23
CA SER A 128 13.48 -8.83 30.62
C SER A 128 12.83 -7.66 31.35
N TYR A 129 13.55 -7.06 32.32
CA TYR A 129 13.07 -5.89 33.04
C TYR A 129 12.80 -4.71 32.08
N ALA A 130 13.74 -4.38 31.20
CA ALA A 130 13.59 -3.25 30.28
C ALA A 130 12.43 -3.44 29.28
N ILE A 131 12.28 -4.64 28.72
CA ILE A 131 11.16 -4.96 27.83
C ILE A 131 9.82 -4.93 28.58
N GLY A 132 9.78 -5.42 29.82
CA GLY A 132 8.60 -5.33 30.68
C GLY A 132 8.20 -3.88 30.98
N GLN A 133 9.16 -3.01 31.32
CA GLN A 133 8.90 -1.57 31.51
C GLN A 133 8.39 -0.92 30.23
N HIS A 134 8.94 -1.28 29.07
CA HIS A 134 8.47 -0.80 27.78
C HIS A 134 7.02 -1.18 27.51
N TYR A 135 6.67 -2.45 27.72
CA TYR A 135 5.29 -2.94 27.58
C TYR A 135 4.33 -2.17 28.49
N GLN A 136 4.68 -1.98 29.77
CA GLN A 136 3.85 -1.23 30.73
C GLN A 136 3.71 0.26 30.38
N ALA A 137 4.70 0.85 29.73
CA ALA A 137 4.60 2.22 29.23
C ALA A 137 3.67 2.30 28.02
N TRP A 138 3.79 1.35 27.10
CA TRP A 138 2.94 1.22 25.92
C TRP A 138 1.46 1.03 26.30
N THR A 139 1.14 0.13 27.24
CA THR A 139 -0.24 -0.09 27.70
C THR A 139 -0.87 1.15 28.35
N LYS A 140 -0.04 2.07 28.87
CA LYS A 140 -0.46 3.36 29.45
C LYS A 140 -0.44 4.51 28.45
N GLY A 141 -0.20 4.24 27.16
CA GLY A 141 -0.13 5.25 26.11
C GLY A 141 1.05 6.22 26.25
N LYS A 142 2.10 5.86 26.98
CA LYS A 142 3.28 6.72 27.15
C LYS A 142 4.17 6.65 25.92
N THR A 143 4.41 7.80 25.30
CA THR A 143 5.21 7.93 24.07
C THR A 143 6.57 8.58 24.29
N ASP A 144 6.96 8.85 25.53
CA ASP A 144 8.23 9.48 25.87
C ASP A 144 9.43 8.66 25.37
N LYS A 145 10.49 9.34 24.91
CA LYS A 145 11.66 8.64 24.36
C LYS A 145 12.37 7.76 25.39
N ARG A 146 12.26 8.06 26.69
CA ARG A 146 12.84 7.24 27.77
C ARG A 146 12.11 5.92 27.98
N SER A 147 10.88 5.78 27.49
CA SER A 147 10.12 4.54 27.61
C SER A 147 10.31 3.59 26.44
N HIS A 148 11.19 3.90 25.48
CA HIS A 148 11.49 3.07 24.30
C HIS A 148 12.92 2.53 24.40
N PRO A 149 13.11 1.24 24.71
CA PRO A 149 14.44 0.67 24.85
C PRO A 149 15.14 0.62 23.48
N LEU A 150 16.32 1.22 23.39
CA LEU A 150 17.21 1.07 22.23
C LEU A 150 18.25 -0.01 22.54
N PHE A 151 18.21 -1.11 21.79
CA PHE A 151 19.24 -2.14 21.87
C PHE A 151 20.42 -1.78 20.96
N VAL A 152 21.59 -1.57 21.55
CA VAL A 152 22.83 -1.25 20.82
C VAL A 152 23.80 -2.41 20.93
N CYS A 153 24.19 -3.00 19.80
CA CYS A 153 25.24 -4.00 19.72
C CYS A 153 26.48 -3.38 19.06
N SER A 154 27.59 -3.31 19.80
CA SER A 154 28.85 -2.75 19.32
C SER A 154 30.02 -3.71 19.60
N GLY A 155 31.06 -3.66 18.77
CA GLY A 155 32.20 -4.57 18.84
C GLY A 155 32.99 -4.61 17.54
N GLY A 156 34.24 -5.09 17.59
CA GLY A 156 35.11 -5.21 16.43
C GLY A 156 34.61 -6.18 15.35
N PRO A 157 35.23 -6.22 14.17
CA PRO A 157 34.94 -7.24 13.15
C PRO A 157 35.06 -8.66 13.75
N GLY A 158 34.15 -9.56 13.37
CA GLY A 158 34.20 -10.96 13.81
C GLY A 158 33.72 -11.25 15.23
N THR A 159 33.36 -10.26 16.04
CA THR A 159 32.93 -10.48 17.44
C THR A 159 31.49 -10.99 17.61
N GLY A 160 30.87 -11.54 16.56
CA GLY A 160 29.53 -12.15 16.65
C GLY A 160 28.34 -11.19 16.64
N LYS A 161 28.51 -9.89 16.34
CA LYS A 161 27.40 -8.90 16.32
C LYS A 161 26.21 -9.32 15.45
N SER A 162 26.49 -9.72 14.20
CA SER A 162 25.47 -10.17 13.25
C SER A 162 24.71 -11.40 13.78
N LYS A 163 25.43 -12.35 14.40
CA LYS A 163 24.82 -13.54 15.02
C LYS A 163 23.93 -13.16 16.19
N LEU A 164 24.38 -12.25 17.06
CA LEU A 164 23.57 -11.75 18.17
C LEU A 164 22.27 -11.09 17.68
N LEU A 165 22.33 -10.26 16.65
CA LEU A 165 21.14 -9.63 16.07
C LEU A 165 20.22 -10.63 15.35
N ASP A 166 20.77 -11.68 14.75
CA ASP A 166 19.99 -12.79 14.18
C ASP A 166 19.22 -13.58 15.25
N GLU A 167 19.84 -13.80 16.41
CA GLU A 167 19.27 -14.62 17.50
C GLU A 167 18.44 -13.82 18.51
N LEU A 168 18.58 -12.49 18.57
CA LEU A 168 17.86 -11.63 19.51
C LEU A 168 16.33 -11.86 19.49
N PRO A 169 15.64 -11.97 18.34
CA PRO A 169 14.21 -12.29 18.33
C PRO A 169 13.88 -13.62 19.03
N ASN A 170 14.73 -14.65 18.85
CA ASN A 170 14.54 -15.95 19.51
C ASN A 170 14.75 -15.81 21.03
N VAL A 171 15.78 -15.06 21.46
CA VAL A 171 16.02 -14.79 22.90
C VAL A 171 14.83 -14.07 23.52
N LEU A 172 14.28 -13.04 22.87
CA LEU A 172 13.11 -12.31 23.37
C LEU A 172 11.89 -13.25 23.50
N ARG A 173 11.66 -14.11 22.50
CA ARG A 173 10.53 -15.06 22.50
C ARG A 173 10.66 -16.16 23.55
N GLN A 174 11.85 -16.71 23.72
CA GLN A 174 12.08 -17.92 24.50
C GLN A 174 12.50 -17.65 25.95
N GLN A 175 13.13 -16.50 26.23
CA GLN A 175 13.75 -16.25 27.53
C GLN A 175 13.15 -15.05 28.26
N VAL A 176 12.80 -13.98 27.54
CA VAL A 176 12.12 -12.81 28.14
C VAL A 176 10.66 -13.12 28.42
N GLY A 177 10.00 -13.86 27.52
CA GLY A 177 8.58 -14.19 27.65
C GLY A 177 8.21 -15.19 28.75
N VAL A 178 9.18 -15.68 29.54
CA VAL A 178 8.92 -16.68 30.60
C VAL A 178 8.62 -16.03 31.96
N GLN A 179 8.97 -14.75 32.13
CA GLN A 179 8.77 -13.99 33.38
C GLN A 179 7.79 -12.81 33.22
N GLY A 180 7.23 -12.65 32.02
CA GLY A 180 6.43 -11.49 31.64
C GLY A 180 4.92 -11.73 31.62
N ASP A 181 4.19 -10.62 31.43
CA ASP A 181 2.74 -10.61 31.20
C ASP A 181 2.36 -11.49 29.99
N PRO A 182 1.33 -12.37 30.08
CA PRO A 182 0.94 -13.26 28.99
C PRO A 182 0.67 -12.55 27.66
N ALA A 183 0.07 -11.35 27.69
CA ALA A 183 -0.21 -10.58 26.49
C ALA A 183 1.07 -9.99 25.88
N MET A 184 2.03 -9.57 26.72
CA MET A 184 3.36 -9.18 26.25
C MET A 184 4.06 -10.36 25.53
N ASN A 185 3.93 -11.57 26.09
CA ASN A 185 4.57 -12.77 25.52
C ASN A 185 3.98 -13.13 24.16
N GLU A 186 2.66 -12.97 24.00
CA GLU A 186 1.98 -13.15 22.72
C GLU A 186 2.46 -12.13 21.68
N LEU A 187 2.62 -10.86 22.07
CA LEU A 187 3.17 -9.82 21.18
C LEU A 187 4.59 -10.16 20.73
N LEU A 188 5.46 -10.61 21.63
CA LEU A 188 6.84 -10.99 21.28
C LEU A 188 6.89 -12.19 20.33
N ARG A 189 5.99 -13.17 20.50
CA ARG A 189 5.86 -14.33 19.60
C ARG A 189 5.43 -13.92 18.20
N ASN A 190 4.50 -12.97 18.09
CA ASN A 190 3.95 -12.50 16.83
C ASN A 190 4.71 -11.31 16.22
N ALA A 191 5.79 -10.84 16.87
CA ALA A 191 6.55 -9.69 16.42
C ALA A 191 7.22 -9.93 15.06
N TYR A 192 7.04 -8.97 14.15
CA TYR A 192 7.75 -8.93 12.86
C TYR A 192 9.15 -8.39 13.02
N THR A 193 10.13 -9.12 12.48
CA THR A 193 11.53 -8.67 12.43
C THR A 193 11.85 -8.10 11.07
N PHE A 194 12.30 -6.84 11.04
CA PHE A 194 12.82 -6.18 9.85
C PHE A 194 14.32 -5.97 10.00
N LYS A 195 15.10 -6.52 9.07
CA LYS A 195 16.56 -6.35 9.07
C LYS A 195 16.94 -5.30 8.06
N VAL A 196 17.40 -4.17 8.55
CA VAL A 196 17.93 -3.04 7.78
C VAL A 196 19.43 -3.01 8.00
N THR A 197 20.21 -3.16 6.93
CA THR A 197 21.68 -3.12 6.99
C THR A 197 22.19 -1.95 6.17
N PHE A 198 23.14 -1.22 6.76
CA PHE A 198 23.94 -0.20 6.08
C PHE A 198 25.36 -0.74 6.03
N GLU A 199 25.59 -1.68 5.12
CA GLU A 199 26.86 -2.39 4.96
C GLU A 199 27.99 -1.44 4.53
N ASN A 200 29.24 -1.88 4.69
CA ASN A 200 30.40 -1.16 4.18
C ASN A 200 30.23 -0.90 2.67
N GLY A 201 30.36 0.37 2.25
CA GLY A 201 30.19 0.76 0.85
C GLY A 201 28.74 1.03 0.41
N THR A 202 27.77 1.10 1.33
CA THR A 202 26.46 1.72 1.03
C THR A 202 26.61 3.25 0.91
N THR A 203 27.21 3.70 -0.19
CA THR A 203 26.97 5.07 -0.68
C THR A 203 25.54 5.16 -1.22
N ASP A 204 24.94 6.35 -1.16
CA ASP A 204 23.62 6.68 -1.73
C ASP A 204 23.65 6.56 -3.27
N ASN A 205 23.80 5.34 -3.79
CA ASN A 205 23.93 5.09 -5.22
C ASN A 205 22.59 5.16 -5.95
N ARG A 206 21.49 5.56 -5.29
CA ARG A 206 20.13 5.59 -5.89
C ARG A 206 19.33 6.85 -5.57
N GLY A 207 19.92 7.87 -4.93
CA GLY A 207 19.23 9.11 -4.56
C GLY A 207 18.15 8.94 -3.49
N ILE A 208 18.24 7.89 -2.65
CA ILE A 208 17.37 7.75 -1.49
C ILE A 208 18.10 8.35 -0.29
N SER A 209 18.13 9.68 -0.26
CA SER A 209 18.80 10.45 0.80
C SER A 209 18.01 10.48 2.11
N ASP A 210 16.73 10.05 2.11
CA ASP A 210 15.86 10.05 3.28
C ASP A 210 15.90 8.68 4.00
N PRO A 211 16.45 8.61 5.23
CA PRO A 211 16.49 7.38 6.03
C PRO A 211 15.13 6.74 6.24
N SER A 212 14.07 7.55 6.37
CA SER A 212 12.71 7.06 6.56
C SER A 212 12.22 6.29 5.34
N LYS A 213 12.55 6.79 4.13
CA LYS A 213 12.23 6.10 2.88
C LYS A 213 13.00 4.79 2.76
N MET A 214 14.30 4.77 3.10
CA MET A 214 15.09 3.53 3.07
C MET A 214 14.51 2.44 3.99
N ILE A 215 14.19 2.81 5.23
CA ILE A 215 13.59 1.89 6.21
C ILE A 215 12.22 1.43 5.72
N GLY A 216 11.37 2.36 5.27
CA GLY A 216 10.03 2.07 4.75
C GLY A 216 10.07 1.13 3.54
N THR A 217 10.94 1.39 2.56
CA THR A 217 11.13 0.51 1.39
C THR A 217 11.58 -0.88 1.81
N ARG A 218 12.48 -0.99 2.80
CA ARG A 218 12.92 -2.29 3.31
C ARG A 218 11.79 -3.06 4.01
N MET A 219 10.99 -2.38 4.83
CA MET A 219 9.81 -2.96 5.48
C MET A 219 8.80 -3.45 4.44
N LEU A 220 8.48 -2.61 3.44
CA LEU A 220 7.58 -2.96 2.35
C LEU A 220 8.09 -4.18 1.58
N TYR A 221 9.37 -4.26 1.25
CA TYR A 221 9.92 -5.42 0.55
C TYR A 221 9.74 -6.73 1.32
N GLN A 222 9.88 -6.71 2.65
CA GLN A 222 9.67 -7.89 3.49
C GLN A 222 8.18 -8.24 3.68
N LEU A 223 7.28 -7.27 3.57
CA LEU A 223 5.84 -7.48 3.63
C LEU A 223 5.25 -7.82 2.26
N TYR A 224 5.91 -7.45 1.17
CA TYR A 224 5.35 -7.59 -0.17
C TYR A 224 5.31 -9.05 -0.62
N ARG A 225 4.10 -9.56 -0.91
CA ARG A 225 3.90 -10.78 -1.71
C ARG A 225 3.88 -10.38 -3.18
N SER A 226 4.80 -10.92 -3.98
CA SER A 226 4.63 -10.84 -5.43
C SER A 226 3.32 -11.55 -5.76
N VAL A 227 2.39 -10.85 -6.39
CA VAL A 227 1.27 -11.50 -7.08
C VAL A 227 1.94 -12.49 -8.03
N GLY A 228 1.69 -13.79 -7.81
CA GLY A 228 2.29 -14.83 -8.63
C GLY A 228 2.03 -14.50 -10.09
N ARG A 229 3.05 -14.55 -10.93
CA ARG A 229 2.83 -14.65 -12.37
C ARG A 229 1.95 -15.88 -12.56
N LEU A 230 0.70 -15.67 -12.96
CA LEU A 230 -0.11 -16.70 -13.60
C LEU A 230 0.66 -17.10 -14.86
N GLY A 231 1.22 -18.31 -14.86
CA GLY A 231 1.93 -18.86 -16.01
C GLY A 231 3.33 -19.32 -15.65
N GLU A 232 3.43 -20.58 -15.24
CA GLU A 232 4.43 -21.57 -15.65
C GLU A 232 4.21 -22.82 -14.80
N GLY A 233 3.19 -23.58 -15.18
CA GLY A 233 3.10 -25.00 -14.82
C GLY A 233 3.86 -25.79 -15.88
N GLY A 234 4.89 -26.52 -15.44
CA GLY A 234 5.49 -27.60 -16.22
C GLY A 234 4.64 -28.87 -16.18
#